data_AF-M2B3Z5-F1
#
_entry.id   AF-M2B3Z5-F1
#
_cell.length_a   1.000
_cell.length_b   1.000
_cell.length_c   1.000
_cell.angle_alpha   90.00
_cell.angle_beta   90.00
_cell.angle_gamma   90.00
#
_symmetry.space_group_name_H-M   'P 1'
#
loop_
_entity.id
_entity.type
_entity.pdbx_description
1 polymer ?
#
loop_
_entity_poly.entity_id
_entity_poly.type
_entity_poly.pdbx_seq_one_letter_code
_entity_poly.pdbx_strand_id
1 'polypeptide(L)'
;MIKKIIDNFRTKKLVAERKKELSQDGNKTSAEALAMDSCKWVDLYWNGAKRPFLIHKINFQELLMCGRFPNILYKFVEGISDILNEEKMEKSSVNLKQMKEEEDEFRHELAEKSMVEPKYQECYDAIVNLLGTPEANRNDVMPQDFLDDLFLWYLTEWEIQIKKKSEMLSSKELGESQNTGEKPQVNTSQS
;
A
#
# COMPACT_ATOMS: atom_id res chain seq x y z
N MET A 1 -5.58 -19.13 34.01
CA MET A 1 -5.04 -17.81 34.42
C MET A 1 -3.56 -17.93 34.82
N ILE A 2 -2.55 -18.00 33.94
CA ILE A 2 -2.49 -18.17 32.47
C ILE A 2 -3.45 -17.22 31.70
N LYS A 3 -2.99 -16.04 31.28
CA LYS A 3 -3.89 -14.94 30.87
C LYS A 3 -3.28 -14.03 29.80
N LYS A 4 -3.83 -14.07 28.58
CA LYS A 4 -3.05 -13.71 27.39
C LYS A 4 -1.67 -14.40 27.35
N ILE A 5 -1.38 -15.43 28.17
CA ILE A 5 0.01 -15.88 28.41
C ILE A 5 0.45 -16.96 27.42
N ILE A 6 -0.51 -17.53 26.68
CA ILE A 6 -0.28 -18.17 25.37
C ILE A 6 -0.66 -17.24 24.20
N ASP A 7 -1.42 -16.16 24.47
CA ASP A 7 -1.44 -14.87 23.75
C ASP A 7 -0.16 -14.44 23.03
N ASN A 8 1.04 -14.39 23.65
CA ASN A 8 1.56 -14.88 24.94
C ASN A 8 2.74 -15.88 24.72
N PHE A 9 2.49 -17.00 24.05
CA PHE A 9 3.36 -17.48 22.98
C PHE A 9 2.98 -16.65 21.71
N ARG A 10 3.06 -15.30 21.94
CA ARG A 10 2.89 -14.00 21.20
C ARG A 10 2.94 -14.01 19.69
N THR A 11 1.90 -14.54 19.06
CA THR A 11 1.95 -14.62 17.59
C THR A 11 3.18 -15.48 17.16
N LYS A 12 3.73 -16.30 18.09
CA LYS A 12 5.18 -16.41 18.45
C LYS A 12 5.76 -17.79 18.24
N LYS A 13 7.06 -17.86 18.46
CA LYS A 13 7.97 -17.70 17.34
C LYS A 13 7.35 -16.77 16.26
N LEU A 14 7.69 -15.46 16.25
CA LEU A 14 6.75 -14.44 15.73
C LEU A 14 6.58 -14.48 14.23
N VAL A 15 5.44 -15.05 13.82
CA VAL A 15 5.15 -15.54 12.47
C VAL A 15 6.42 -16.22 11.89
N ALA A 16 7.01 -17.13 12.69
CA ALA A 16 8.45 -17.30 12.81
C ALA A 16 9.23 -17.84 11.61
N GLU A 17 10.44 -17.34 11.40
CA GLU A 17 10.92 -15.98 11.69
C GLU A 17 10.63 -15.16 10.44
N ARG A 18 9.41 -14.65 10.22
CA ARG A 18 8.94 -14.01 8.96
C ARG A 18 9.46 -14.53 7.59
N LYS A 19 9.55 -15.83 7.30
CA LYS A 19 9.27 -17.06 8.04
C LYS A 19 10.47 -17.98 7.78
N LYS A 20 11.54 -17.73 8.55
CA LYS A 20 12.94 -17.73 8.10
C LYS A 20 13.20 -16.74 6.94
N GLU A 21 12.71 -15.53 7.17
CA GLU A 21 13.06 -14.20 6.66
C GLU A 21 13.41 -14.06 5.18
N LEU A 22 12.61 -14.62 4.27
CA LEU A 22 12.91 -14.51 2.82
C LEU A 22 14.36 -15.02 2.52
N SER A 23 14.90 -15.91 3.36
CA SER A 23 16.34 -16.23 3.52
C SER A 23 16.62 -17.73 3.31
N GLN A 24 17.80 -18.23 2.94
CA GLN A 24 19.12 -17.64 2.67
C GLN A 24 19.60 -18.22 1.32
N ASP A 25 19.65 -17.44 0.25
CA ASP A 25 20.87 -16.76 -0.23
C ASP A 25 22.01 -17.70 -0.70
N GLY A 26 21.65 -18.59 -1.64
CA GLY A 26 22.61 -19.50 -2.30
C GLY A 26 21.98 -20.44 -3.35
N ASN A 27 20.67 -20.72 -3.27
CA ASN A 27 19.99 -21.63 -4.22
C ASN A 27 18.46 -21.36 -4.34
N LYS A 28 18.07 -20.13 -4.72
CA LYS A 28 16.66 -19.75 -4.95
C LYS A 28 16.27 -19.96 -6.42
N THR A 29 15.03 -20.37 -6.68
CA THR A 29 14.46 -20.35 -8.04
C THR A 29 14.02 -18.93 -8.44
N SER A 30 13.91 -18.69 -9.75
CA SER A 30 13.44 -17.39 -10.28
C SER A 30 12.02 -17.04 -9.79
N ALA A 31 11.13 -18.03 -9.71
CA ALA A 31 9.76 -17.83 -9.24
C ALA A 31 9.71 -17.39 -7.76
N GLU A 32 10.55 -17.98 -6.90
CA GLU A 32 10.65 -17.57 -5.50
C GLU A 32 11.14 -16.13 -5.38
N ALA A 33 12.22 -15.75 -6.10
CA ALA A 33 12.73 -14.38 -6.08
C ALA A 33 11.65 -13.34 -6.45
N LEU A 34 10.89 -13.59 -7.52
CA LEU A 34 9.79 -12.72 -7.96
C LEU A 34 8.64 -12.62 -6.94
N ALA A 35 8.30 -13.71 -6.25
CA ALA A 35 7.30 -13.69 -5.18
C ALA A 35 7.74 -12.83 -3.98
N MET A 36 9.06 -12.73 -3.75
CA MET A 36 9.62 -12.07 -2.57
C MET A 36 9.83 -10.56 -2.82
N ASP A 37 10.18 -10.17 -4.05
CA ASP A 37 10.15 -8.76 -4.46
C ASP A 37 8.73 -8.19 -4.45
N SER A 38 7.72 -9.02 -4.73
CA SER A 38 6.32 -8.61 -4.79
C SER A 38 5.54 -8.73 -3.48
N CYS A 39 6.14 -9.20 -2.38
CA CYS A 39 5.48 -9.25 -1.06
C CYS A 39 6.31 -8.55 0.03
N LYS A 40 5.66 -8.11 1.11
CA LYS A 40 6.32 -7.45 2.25
C LYS A 40 5.58 -7.74 3.54
N TRP A 41 6.34 -8.05 4.59
CA TRP A 41 5.80 -8.18 5.93
C TRP A 41 5.57 -6.80 6.56
N VAL A 42 4.39 -6.59 7.15
CA VAL A 42 3.93 -5.32 7.73
C VAL A 42 3.30 -5.57 9.10
N ASP A 43 3.49 -4.66 10.05
CA ASP A 43 2.85 -4.72 11.38
C ASP A 43 1.68 -3.75 11.45
N LEU A 44 0.48 -4.29 11.23
CA LEU A 44 -0.78 -3.55 11.15
C LEU A 44 -1.59 -3.68 12.44
N TYR A 45 -2.36 -2.66 12.81
CA TYR A 45 -3.30 -2.77 13.91
C TYR A 45 -4.39 -3.81 13.65
N TRP A 46 -4.89 -4.41 14.72
CA TRP A 46 -6.02 -5.33 14.70
C TRP A 46 -6.69 -5.31 16.08
N ASN A 47 -7.85 -4.65 16.20
CA ASN A 47 -8.56 -4.46 17.47
C ASN A 47 -7.66 -3.86 18.56
N GLY A 48 -6.92 -2.80 18.23
CA GLY A 48 -6.06 -2.03 19.14
C GLY A 48 -4.69 -2.66 19.44
N ALA A 49 -4.31 -3.75 18.77
CA ALA A 49 -3.00 -4.40 18.92
C ALA A 49 -2.32 -4.62 17.58
N LYS A 50 -1.04 -4.21 17.44
CA LYS A 50 -0.26 -4.51 16.22
C LYS A 50 -0.01 -6.00 16.07
N ARG A 51 -0.24 -6.50 14.85
CA ARG A 51 -0.06 -7.89 14.45
C ARG A 51 0.64 -7.97 13.08
N PRO A 52 1.36 -9.06 12.81
CA PRO A 52 2.10 -9.24 11.58
C PRO A 52 1.21 -9.76 10.44
N PHE A 53 1.29 -9.13 9.27
CA PHE A 53 0.64 -9.57 8.02
C PHE A 53 1.66 -9.59 6.88
N LEU A 54 1.53 -10.54 5.96
CA LEU A 54 2.25 -10.55 4.68
C LEU A 54 1.35 -9.92 3.62
N ILE A 55 1.82 -8.84 3.02
CA ILE A 55 1.07 -7.96 2.14
C ILE A 55 1.71 -7.97 0.74
N HIS A 56 0.92 -8.21 -0.31
CA HIS A 56 1.37 -8.18 -1.69
C HIS A 56 1.45 -6.73 -2.21
N LYS A 57 2.56 -6.32 -2.84
CA LYS A 57 2.76 -4.99 -3.41
C LYS A 57 1.97 -4.83 -4.71
N ILE A 58 0.64 -4.77 -4.61
CA ILE A 58 -0.24 -4.49 -5.75
C ILE A 58 0.01 -3.09 -6.31
N ASN A 59 -0.41 -2.88 -7.56
CA ASN A 59 -0.47 -1.55 -8.16
C ASN A 59 -1.60 -0.72 -7.51
N PHE A 60 -1.31 -0.10 -6.36
CA PHE A 60 -2.28 0.69 -5.61
C PHE A 60 -2.84 1.85 -6.43
N GLN A 61 -2.02 2.48 -7.29
CA GLN A 61 -2.48 3.52 -8.20
C GLN A 61 -3.54 2.97 -9.17
N GLU A 62 -3.32 1.80 -9.79
CA GLU A 62 -4.31 1.19 -10.68
C GLU A 62 -5.61 0.83 -9.95
N LEU A 63 -5.53 0.32 -8.71
CA LEU A 63 -6.73 0.06 -7.91
C LEU A 63 -7.50 1.36 -7.57
N LEU A 64 -6.80 2.44 -7.21
CA LEU A 64 -7.40 3.75 -6.92
C LEU A 64 -7.98 4.42 -8.18
N MET A 65 -7.31 4.27 -9.32
CA MET A 65 -7.63 4.93 -10.59
C MET A 65 -8.55 4.10 -11.51
N CYS A 66 -8.97 2.88 -11.12
CA CYS A 66 -9.75 1.99 -11.99
C CYS A 66 -11.18 2.47 -12.35
N GLY A 67 -11.59 3.65 -11.88
CA GLY A 67 -12.89 4.25 -12.17
C GLY A 67 -14.08 3.65 -11.41
N ARG A 68 -13.87 2.55 -10.67
CA ARG A 68 -14.89 1.93 -9.81
C ARG A 68 -15.28 2.79 -8.61
N PHE A 69 -14.38 3.63 -8.13
CA PHE A 69 -14.54 4.45 -6.92
C PHE A 69 -14.37 5.96 -7.23
N PRO A 70 -15.27 6.55 -8.04
CA PRO A 70 -15.12 7.91 -8.55
C PRO A 70 -15.12 8.98 -7.44
N ASN A 71 -15.84 8.77 -6.33
CA ASN A 71 -15.88 9.75 -5.24
C ASN A 71 -14.59 9.75 -4.42
N ILE A 72 -13.91 8.59 -4.28
CA ILE A 72 -12.58 8.51 -3.65
C ILE A 72 -11.55 9.26 -4.50
N LEU A 73 -11.58 9.05 -5.83
CA LEU A 73 -10.69 9.74 -6.76
C LEU A 73 -10.90 11.26 -6.70
N TYR A 74 -12.15 11.72 -6.71
CA TYR A 74 -12.48 13.14 -6.57
C TYR A 74 -11.93 13.72 -5.25
N LYS A 75 -12.15 13.04 -4.11
CA LYS A 75 -11.61 13.44 -2.80
C LYS A 75 -10.08 13.52 -2.78
N PHE A 76 -9.40 12.59 -3.45
CA PHE A 76 -7.93 12.59 -3.52
C PHE A 76 -7.42 13.75 -4.37
N VAL A 77 -8.08 14.06 -5.50
CA VAL A 77 -7.76 15.20 -6.36
C VAL A 77 -8.06 16.53 -5.65
N GLU A 78 -9.21 16.70 -5.00
CA GLU A 78 -9.50 17.89 -4.17
C GLU A 78 -8.43 18.07 -3.08
N GLY A 79 -8.00 16.98 -2.42
CA GLY A 79 -6.94 17.03 -1.41
C GLY A 79 -5.59 17.51 -1.96
N ILE A 80 -5.26 17.16 -3.22
CA ILE A 80 -4.07 17.66 -3.92
C ILE A 80 -4.23 19.14 -4.28
N SER A 81 -5.35 19.54 -4.90
CA SER A 81 -5.60 20.94 -5.27
C SER A 81 -5.61 21.88 -4.05
N ASP A 82 -6.11 21.41 -2.90
CA ASP A 82 -6.06 22.16 -1.64
C ASP A 82 -4.64 22.33 -1.09
N ILE A 83 -3.74 21.37 -1.30
CA ILE A 83 -2.32 21.48 -0.95
C ILE A 83 -1.59 22.44 -1.91
N LEU A 84 -1.94 22.41 -3.20
CA LEU A 84 -1.32 23.22 -4.25
C LEU A 84 -1.88 24.65 -4.35
N ASN A 85 -2.97 24.97 -3.62
CA ASN A 85 -3.78 26.19 -3.78
C ASN A 85 -4.28 26.41 -5.22
N GLU A 86 -4.59 25.32 -5.93
CA GLU A 86 -5.18 25.38 -7.26
C GLU A 86 -6.69 25.69 -7.20
N GLU A 87 -7.27 26.14 -8.32
CA GLU A 87 -8.72 26.32 -8.40
C GLU A 87 -9.43 24.98 -8.18
N LYS A 88 -10.22 24.91 -7.10
CA LYS A 88 -11.06 23.75 -6.79
C LYS A 88 -11.92 23.42 -8.02
N MET A 89 -11.91 22.16 -8.45
CA MET A 89 -12.83 21.69 -9.49
C MET A 89 -14.27 22.05 -9.14
N GLU A 90 -15.09 22.36 -10.15
CA GLU A 90 -16.52 22.61 -9.93
C GLU A 90 -17.13 21.46 -9.15
N LYS A 91 -17.78 21.79 -8.03
CA LYS A 91 -18.39 20.80 -7.14
C LYS A 91 -19.54 20.11 -7.85
N SER A 92 -19.22 19.00 -8.52
CA SER A 92 -20.18 17.93 -8.71
C SER A 92 -20.75 17.56 -7.33
N SER A 93 -22.02 17.20 -7.26
CA SER A 93 -22.72 17.00 -5.99
C SER A 93 -22.27 15.70 -5.31
N VAL A 94 -21.09 15.71 -4.68
CA VAL A 94 -20.52 14.58 -3.95
C VAL A 94 -21.46 14.20 -2.82
N ASN A 95 -22.08 13.04 -2.96
CA ASN A 95 -22.92 12.48 -1.92
C ASN A 95 -22.00 11.87 -0.85
N LEU A 96 -21.82 12.59 0.25
CA LEU A 96 -20.95 12.18 1.37
C LEU A 96 -21.25 10.76 1.90
N LYS A 97 -22.49 10.28 1.77
CA LYS A 97 -22.85 8.91 2.11
C LYS A 97 -22.24 7.91 1.13
N GLN A 98 -22.44 8.11 -0.17
CA GLN A 98 -21.88 7.25 -1.22
C GLN A 98 -20.35 7.29 -1.22
N MET A 99 -19.74 8.46 -0.98
CA MET A 99 -18.29 8.59 -0.82
C MET A 99 -17.77 7.71 0.33
N LYS A 100 -18.46 7.68 1.48
CA LYS A 100 -18.08 6.80 2.59
C LYS A 100 -18.28 5.31 2.25
N GLU A 101 -19.41 4.96 1.62
CA GLU A 101 -19.68 3.59 1.20
C GLU A 101 -18.62 3.07 0.20
N GLU A 102 -18.18 3.92 -0.75
CA GLU A 102 -17.06 3.64 -1.64
C GLU A 102 -15.73 3.51 -0.87
N GLU A 103 -15.41 4.41 0.07
CA GLU A 103 -14.19 4.32 0.88
C GLU A 103 -14.11 3.02 1.68
N ASP A 104 -15.22 2.58 2.27
CA ASP A 104 -15.31 1.32 3.01
C ASP A 104 -15.16 0.12 2.04
N GLU A 105 -15.87 0.11 0.90
CA GLU A 105 -15.75 -0.94 -0.12
C GLU A 105 -14.33 -1.06 -0.69
N PHE A 106 -13.68 0.07 -0.99
CA PHE A 106 -12.31 0.14 -1.48
C PHE A 106 -11.32 -0.43 -0.46
N ARG A 107 -11.46 -0.10 0.82
CA ARG A 107 -10.59 -0.64 1.88
C ARG A 107 -10.73 -2.16 2.01
N HIS A 108 -11.94 -2.68 1.90
CA HIS A 108 -12.17 -4.13 1.87
C HIS A 108 -11.62 -4.78 0.60
N GLU A 109 -11.79 -4.20 -0.58
CA GLU A 109 -11.19 -4.74 -1.82
C GLU A 109 -9.65 -4.68 -1.81
N LEU A 110 -9.07 -3.62 -1.24
CA LEU A 110 -7.64 -3.50 -0.99
C LEU A 110 -7.15 -4.61 -0.07
N ALA A 111 -7.82 -4.86 1.06
CA ALA A 111 -7.51 -5.96 1.97
C ALA A 111 -7.61 -7.32 1.26
N GLU A 112 -8.69 -7.56 0.51
CA GLU A 112 -8.93 -8.82 -0.20
C GLU A 112 -7.86 -9.13 -1.26
N LYS A 113 -7.41 -8.12 -2.02
CA LYS A 113 -6.34 -8.26 -3.03
C LYS A 113 -4.92 -8.32 -2.45
N SER A 114 -4.71 -7.87 -1.22
CA SER A 114 -3.37 -7.66 -0.66
C SER A 114 -2.95 -8.65 0.42
N MET A 115 -3.90 -9.18 1.21
CA MET A 115 -3.61 -10.07 2.33
C MET A 115 -3.18 -11.46 1.86
N VAL A 116 -1.89 -11.78 2.02
CA VAL A 116 -1.32 -13.09 1.65
C VAL A 116 -1.27 -14.04 2.85
N GLU A 117 -0.82 -13.56 4.01
CA GLU A 117 -0.79 -14.35 5.26
C GLU A 117 -1.08 -13.46 6.49
N PRO A 118 -2.14 -13.75 7.29
CA PRO A 118 -3.28 -14.59 6.91
C PRO A 118 -4.03 -14.00 5.70
N LYS A 119 -4.78 -14.84 4.98
CA LYS A 119 -5.64 -14.34 3.88
C LYS A 119 -6.89 -13.64 4.41
N TYR A 120 -7.47 -12.79 3.58
CA TYR A 120 -8.74 -12.12 3.88
C TYR A 120 -9.85 -13.14 4.24
N GLN A 121 -10.08 -14.14 3.40
CA GLN A 121 -11.14 -15.14 3.62
C GLN A 121 -10.91 -15.99 4.87
N GLU A 122 -9.66 -16.34 5.19
CA GLU A 122 -9.32 -17.10 6.40
C GLU A 122 -9.68 -16.31 7.67
N CYS A 123 -9.45 -15.00 7.67
CA CYS A 123 -9.88 -14.11 8.75
C CYS A 123 -11.41 -13.96 8.79
N TYR A 124 -12.04 -13.86 7.62
CA TYR A 124 -13.50 -13.75 7.50
C TYR A 124 -14.21 -14.97 8.09
N ASP A 125 -13.84 -16.16 7.62
CA ASP A 125 -14.43 -17.43 8.06
C ASP A 125 -14.21 -17.64 9.58
N ALA A 126 -13.02 -17.31 10.10
CA ALA A 126 -12.73 -17.43 11.52
C ALA A 126 -13.64 -16.56 12.40
N ILE A 127 -14.03 -15.37 11.93
CA ILE A 127 -14.86 -14.42 12.67
C ILE A 127 -16.34 -14.79 12.55
N VAL A 128 -16.80 -15.17 11.36
CA VAL A 128 -18.14 -15.75 11.12
C VAL A 128 -18.38 -16.96 12.03
N ASN A 129 -17.42 -17.89 12.09
CA ASN A 129 -17.50 -19.05 12.97
C ASN A 129 -17.52 -18.71 14.47
N LEU A 130 -16.84 -17.62 14.88
CA LEU A 130 -16.82 -17.16 16.28
C LEU A 130 -18.13 -16.46 16.67
N LEU A 131 -18.76 -15.73 15.74
CA LEU A 131 -20.04 -15.05 15.93
C LEU A 131 -21.24 -15.99 15.84
N GLY A 132 -21.12 -17.13 15.14
CA GLY A 132 -22.18 -18.12 14.98
C GLY A 132 -23.32 -17.68 14.03
N THR A 133 -23.08 -16.65 13.22
CA THR A 133 -24.05 -16.07 12.27
C THR A 133 -23.65 -16.45 10.84
N PRO A 134 -24.52 -17.06 10.02
CA PRO A 134 -24.14 -17.54 8.68
C PRO A 134 -23.77 -16.43 7.68
N GLU A 135 -24.24 -15.20 7.90
CA GLU A 135 -23.97 -14.03 7.06
C GLU A 135 -23.59 -12.83 7.95
N ALA A 136 -22.31 -12.73 8.33
CA ALA A 136 -21.80 -11.49 8.92
C ALA A 136 -21.65 -10.43 7.82
N ASN A 137 -21.96 -9.17 8.11
CA ASN A 137 -21.70 -8.08 7.17
C ASN A 137 -20.19 -7.96 6.92
N ARG A 138 -19.76 -7.66 5.69
CA ARG A 138 -18.35 -7.43 5.34
C ARG A 138 -17.68 -6.45 6.32
N ASN A 139 -18.42 -5.41 6.71
CA ASN A 139 -18.00 -4.35 7.62
C ASN A 139 -17.93 -4.79 9.11
N ASP A 140 -18.63 -5.86 9.49
CA ASP A 140 -18.59 -6.40 10.86
C ASP A 140 -17.42 -7.40 11.06
N VAL A 141 -16.75 -7.76 9.96
CA VAL A 141 -15.73 -8.83 9.95
C VAL A 141 -14.32 -8.27 10.08
N MET A 142 -13.92 -7.31 9.26
CA MET A 142 -12.56 -6.73 9.35
C MET A 142 -12.55 -5.53 10.29
N PRO A 143 -11.68 -5.47 11.30
CA PRO A 143 -11.58 -4.30 12.18
C PRO A 143 -11.23 -3.04 11.39
N GLN A 144 -11.92 -1.93 11.66
CA GLN A 144 -11.67 -0.66 10.98
C GLN A 144 -10.21 -0.18 11.17
N ASP A 145 -9.63 -0.42 12.36
CA ASP A 145 -8.24 -0.03 12.65
C ASP A 145 -7.22 -0.79 11.79
N PHE A 146 -7.53 -2.03 11.38
CA PHE A 146 -6.75 -2.79 10.40
C PHE A 146 -6.89 -2.19 8.99
N LEU A 147 -8.12 -1.94 8.55
CA LEU A 147 -8.41 -1.38 7.22
C LEU A 147 -7.75 0.00 7.02
N ASP A 148 -7.75 0.83 8.05
CA ASP A 148 -7.16 2.16 8.03
C ASP A 148 -5.62 2.13 8.04
N ASP A 149 -4.99 1.29 8.87
CA ASP A 149 -3.52 1.14 8.92
C ASP A 149 -2.98 0.50 7.62
N LEU A 150 -3.72 -0.44 7.01
CA LEU A 150 -3.38 -1.04 5.71
C LEU A 150 -3.45 0.00 4.58
N PHE A 151 -4.52 0.79 4.52
CA PHE A 151 -4.67 1.86 3.53
C PHE A 151 -3.56 2.91 3.65
N LEU A 152 -3.25 3.34 4.88
CA LEU A 152 -2.17 4.29 5.15
C LEU A 152 -0.79 3.74 4.76
N TRP A 153 -0.55 2.44 4.96
CA TRP A 153 0.67 1.78 4.53
C TRP A 153 0.89 1.86 3.02
N TYR A 154 -0.16 1.59 2.22
CA TYR A 154 -0.09 1.71 0.76
C TYR A 154 0.14 3.13 0.28
N LEU A 155 -0.56 4.12 0.86
CA LEU A 155 -0.33 5.53 0.57
C LEU A 155 1.13 5.93 0.84
N THR A 156 1.69 5.48 1.97
CA THR A 156 3.07 5.77 2.37
C THR A 156 4.09 5.12 1.41
N GLU A 157 3.89 3.85 1.03
CA GLU A 157 4.77 3.17 0.07
C GLU A 157 4.67 3.82 -1.33
N TRP A 158 3.49 4.29 -1.74
CA TRP A 158 3.31 5.03 -3.00
C TRP A 158 4.02 6.40 -2.97
N GLU A 159 3.89 7.16 -1.87
CA GLU A 159 4.61 8.43 -1.66
C GLU A 159 6.14 8.24 -1.76
N ILE A 160 6.69 7.19 -1.14
CA ILE A 160 8.11 6.82 -1.22
C ILE A 160 8.52 6.51 -2.66
N GLN A 161 7.68 5.83 -3.44
CA GLN A 161 7.97 5.54 -4.85
C GLN A 161 7.94 6.81 -5.72
N ILE A 162 7.02 7.75 -5.46
CA ILE A 162 6.96 9.04 -6.16
C ILE A 162 8.24 9.85 -5.87
N LYS A 163 8.64 9.97 -4.59
CA LYS A 163 9.85 10.70 -4.18
C LYS A 163 11.11 10.14 -4.87
N LYS A 164 11.32 8.82 -4.81
CA LYS A 164 12.44 8.15 -5.50
C LYS A 164 12.46 8.37 -7.01
N LYS A 165 11.30 8.35 -7.67
CA LYS A 165 11.21 8.64 -9.11
C LYS A 165 11.56 10.10 -9.42
N SER A 166 11.08 11.03 -8.59
CA SER A 166 11.40 12.47 -8.72
C SER A 166 12.91 12.74 -8.57
N GLU A 167 13.53 12.22 -7.50
CA GLU A 167 14.97 12.33 -7.25
C GLU A 167 15.81 11.76 -8.41
N MET A 168 15.40 10.61 -8.96
CA MET A 168 16.06 9.98 -10.12
C MET A 168 15.94 10.84 -11.40
N LEU A 169 14.80 11.49 -11.62
CA LEU A 169 14.61 12.39 -12.76
C LEU A 169 15.47 13.65 -12.63
N SER A 170 15.41 14.34 -11.49
CA SER A 170 16.26 15.52 -11.25
C SER A 170 17.76 15.19 -11.30
N SER A 171 18.17 14.00 -10.87
CA SER A 171 19.56 13.54 -10.98
C SER A 171 19.99 13.27 -12.43
N LYS A 172 19.09 12.78 -13.29
CA LYS A 172 19.34 12.61 -14.72
C LYS A 172 19.44 13.95 -15.44
N GLU A 173 18.54 14.87 -15.17
CA GLU A 173 18.56 16.23 -15.72
C GLU A 173 19.89 16.94 -15.38
N LEU A 174 20.39 16.77 -14.16
CA LEU A 174 21.69 17.30 -13.74
C LEU A 174 22.87 16.65 -14.51
N GLY A 175 22.83 15.33 -14.72
CA GLY A 175 23.85 14.59 -15.47
C GLY A 175 23.86 14.89 -16.98
N GLU A 176 22.71 15.16 -17.58
CA GLU A 176 22.60 15.59 -18.98
C GLU A 176 23.02 17.07 -19.15
N SER A 177 22.72 17.92 -18.16
CA SER A 177 23.18 19.31 -18.11
C SER A 177 24.71 19.44 -17.97
N GLN A 178 25.37 18.55 -17.23
CA GLN A 178 26.83 18.53 -17.13
C GLN A 178 27.53 18.01 -18.40
N ASN A 179 26.88 17.17 -19.21
CA ASN A 179 27.46 16.63 -20.45
C ASN A 179 27.30 17.53 -21.69
N THR A 180 26.62 18.69 -21.58
CA THR A 180 26.53 19.68 -22.67
C THR A 180 27.60 20.77 -22.60
N GLY A 181 28.49 20.70 -21.61
CA GLY A 181 29.44 21.75 -21.23
C GLY A 181 30.86 21.68 -21.83
N GLU A 182 31.09 21.09 -23.01
CA GLU A 182 32.36 21.30 -23.73
C GLU A 182 32.26 21.00 -25.24
N LYS A 183 31.97 22.04 -26.04
CA LYS A 183 32.37 22.10 -27.46
C LYS A 183 33.59 23.02 -27.55
N PRO A 184 34.79 22.53 -27.92
CA PRO A 184 35.92 23.42 -28.13
C PRO A 184 35.62 24.36 -29.31
N GLN A 185 35.66 25.67 -29.06
CA GLN A 185 35.71 26.67 -30.11
C GLN A 185 37.03 26.53 -30.86
N VAL A 186 36.99 25.87 -32.02
CA VAL A 186 38.11 25.92 -32.98
C VAL A 186 38.10 27.29 -33.64
N ASN A 187 38.81 28.23 -33.01
CA ASN A 187 39.25 29.46 -33.66
C ASN A 187 40.29 29.11 -34.72
N THR A 188 39.98 29.37 -35.99
CA THR A 188 40.99 29.59 -37.03
C THR A 188 40.55 30.72 -37.94
N SER A 189 41.06 31.91 -37.63
CA SER A 189 41.08 33.04 -38.53
C SER A 189 42.42 33.08 -39.27
N GLN A 190 42.38 33.41 -40.56
CA GLN A 190 43.54 33.69 -41.44
C GLN A 190 44.40 32.45 -41.79
N SER A 191 44.92 32.31 -43.01
CA SER A 191 45.09 33.31 -44.10
C SER A 191 44.57 32.81 -45.45
#